data_AF-A0A846QRD7-F1
#
_entry.id   AF-A0A846QRD7-F1
#
_cell.length_a   1.000
_cell.length_b   1.000
_cell.length_c   1.000
_cell.angle_alpha   90.00
_cell.angle_beta   90.00
_cell.angle_gamma   90.00
#
_symmetry.space_group_name_H-M   'P 1'
#
loop_
_entity.id
_entity.type
_entity.pdbx_description
1 polymer ?
#
loop_
_entity_poly.entity_id
_entity_poly.type
_entity_poly.pdbx_seq_one_letter_code
_entity_poly.pdbx_strand_id
1 'polypeptide(L)'
;MLDYNAIKEESVTGRYITHHKIAPFLDNLSSNFIVKQIGESVKNNPIYSIEYGNGDINILMWSQMHGNESTTTRALLDFLNFLDTDHEIALTIKASCSLTIVPILNPDGAEAYTRVNANLVDLNRDAQNLTQPESLVLRNLYNEIQPHFCYNLHGQRTIFNVGKSPKPATISFLTPSQDEERSITPSRIRSMQIIATMNNALQKHIPHQVGRYDDSFNANCVGDTFQMLNTPTILFEAGHYHNDYGREFTREYIFYALVSGTHAIGLKNYDGYSDKDYFEIPENGKLFFDVLIANPHLIDVKFEGNARIGILYKEVLKDNTVCFEPYIAEMGELANYYGHSVYDCSKETDLKELKKESVLMQILK
;
A
#
# COMPACT_ATOMS: atom_id res chain seq x y z
N MET A 1 -7.98 -5.74 22.70
CA MET A 1 -8.12 -5.10 21.38
C MET A 1 -7.28 -3.84 21.44
N LEU A 2 -6.43 -3.57 20.44
CA LEU A 2 -5.59 -2.38 20.45
C LEU A 2 -6.47 -1.14 20.34
N ASP A 3 -6.21 -0.13 21.16
CA ASP A 3 -6.84 1.19 21.01
C ASP A 3 -6.05 1.98 19.96
N TYR A 4 -6.45 1.85 18.69
CA TYR A 4 -5.74 2.47 17.58
C TYR A 4 -5.70 4.00 17.69
N ASN A 5 -6.74 4.64 18.26
CA ASN A 5 -6.76 6.10 18.41
C ASN A 5 -5.69 6.60 19.40
N ALA A 6 -5.30 5.77 20.36
CA ALA A 6 -4.21 6.10 21.29
C ALA A 6 -2.80 5.89 20.68
N ILE A 7 -2.72 5.18 19.54
CA ILE A 7 -1.47 4.80 18.88
C ILE A 7 -1.20 5.69 17.65
N LYS A 8 -2.26 6.07 16.94
CA LYS A 8 -2.19 6.78 15.67
C LYS A 8 -1.32 8.03 15.75
N GLU A 9 -0.43 8.21 14.78
CA GLU A 9 0.35 9.43 14.62
C GLU A 9 -0.51 10.55 14.01
N GLU A 10 -0.85 11.54 14.82
CA GLU A 10 -1.77 12.63 14.44
C GLU A 10 -1.10 13.82 13.74
N SER A 11 0.22 14.01 13.89
CA SER A 11 0.92 15.16 13.29
C SER A 11 1.13 15.00 11.77
N VAL A 12 1.17 13.76 11.27
CA VAL A 12 1.38 13.45 9.86
C VAL A 12 0.06 13.13 9.17
N THR A 13 -0.48 14.12 8.46
CA THR A 13 -1.82 14.06 7.85
C THR A 13 -1.82 14.21 6.34
N GLY A 14 -2.88 13.67 5.71
CA GLY A 14 -3.11 13.76 4.27
C GLY A 14 -2.28 12.78 3.43
N ARG A 15 -2.45 12.86 2.10
CA ARG A 15 -1.82 11.95 1.13
C ARG A 15 -0.42 12.40 0.69
N TYR A 16 -0.11 13.70 0.71
CA TYR A 16 1.21 14.21 0.35
C TYR A 16 2.15 14.14 1.56
N ILE A 17 3.00 13.12 1.63
CA ILE A 17 3.96 12.88 2.72
C ILE A 17 5.38 12.90 2.18
N THR A 18 6.20 13.79 2.71
CA THR A 18 7.61 13.97 2.34
C THR A 18 8.50 13.85 3.57
N HIS A 19 9.81 13.84 3.37
CA HIS A 19 10.75 13.76 4.47
C HIS A 19 10.56 14.92 5.48
N HIS A 20 10.36 16.15 4.99
CA HIS A 20 10.08 17.31 5.84
C HIS A 20 8.85 17.11 6.74
N LYS A 21 7.80 16.42 6.26
CA LYS A 21 6.59 16.18 7.06
C LYS A 21 6.79 15.13 8.15
N ILE A 22 7.67 14.15 7.94
CA ILE A 22 7.95 13.11 8.94
C ILE A 22 9.13 13.44 9.85
N ALA A 23 9.98 14.41 9.49
CA ALA A 23 11.16 14.78 10.28
C ALA A 23 10.82 15.11 11.75
N PRO A 24 9.78 15.91 12.08
CA PRO A 24 9.41 16.15 13.47
C PRO A 24 9.03 14.88 14.24
N PHE A 25 8.44 13.89 13.57
CA PHE A 25 8.16 12.59 14.18
C PHE A 25 9.46 11.83 14.46
N LEU A 26 10.37 11.76 13.48
CA LEU A 26 11.66 11.07 13.62
C LEU A 26 12.53 11.68 14.73
N ASP A 27 12.55 13.01 14.84
CA ASP A 27 13.31 13.74 15.86
C ASP A 27 12.79 13.49 17.29
N ASN A 28 11.52 13.12 17.42
CA ASN A 28 10.86 12.86 18.70
C ASN A 28 10.74 11.37 19.05
N LEU A 29 11.27 10.47 18.22
CA LEU A 29 11.32 9.05 18.56
C LEU A 29 12.10 8.84 19.87
N SER A 30 11.61 7.92 20.70
CA SER A 30 12.26 7.61 21.97
C SER A 30 13.64 6.97 21.77
N SER A 31 14.42 6.87 22.85
CA SER A 31 15.72 6.20 22.83
C SER A 31 15.65 4.69 22.55
N ASN A 32 14.45 4.10 22.41
CA ASN A 32 14.29 2.73 21.96
C ASN A 32 14.58 2.56 20.46
N PHE A 33 14.61 3.65 19.70
CA PHE A 33 14.86 3.65 18.26
C PHE A 33 16.23 4.28 17.95
N ILE A 34 16.86 3.79 16.87
CA ILE A 34 18.07 4.40 16.32
C ILE A 34 17.77 4.85 14.90
N VAL A 35 17.77 6.17 14.69
CA VAL A 35 17.59 6.77 13.35
C VAL A 35 18.96 7.00 12.73
N LYS A 36 19.19 6.51 11.52
CA LYS A 36 20.45 6.68 10.78
C LYS A 36 20.18 7.18 9.37
N GLN A 37 20.99 8.12 8.90
CA GLN A 37 21.06 8.39 7.46
C GLN A 37 21.87 7.26 6.81
N ILE A 38 21.27 6.57 5.84
CA ILE A 38 21.85 5.39 5.16
C ILE A 38 22.26 5.69 3.71
N GLY A 39 22.03 6.91 3.24
CA GLY A 39 22.42 7.36 1.91
C GLY A 39 21.67 8.61 1.50
N GLU A 40 21.69 8.89 0.21
CA GLU A 40 21.08 10.06 -0.40
C GLU A 40 20.44 9.69 -1.74
N SER A 41 19.39 10.42 -2.13
CA SER A 41 18.72 10.28 -3.42
C SER A 41 19.50 10.96 -4.55
N VAL A 42 18.97 10.90 -5.77
CA VAL A 42 19.52 11.61 -6.94
C VAL A 42 19.70 13.11 -6.70
N LYS A 43 18.78 13.77 -5.97
CA LYS A 43 18.88 15.20 -5.62
C LYS A 43 19.63 15.46 -4.31
N ASN A 44 20.36 14.47 -3.80
CA ASN A 44 21.06 14.50 -2.51
C ASN A 44 20.11 14.72 -1.30
N ASN A 45 18.85 14.31 -1.40
CA ASN A 45 17.98 14.29 -0.24
C ASN A 45 18.32 13.07 0.61
N PRO A 46 18.42 13.21 1.94
CA PRO A 46 18.82 12.12 2.82
C PRO A 46 17.76 11.00 2.85
N ILE A 47 18.25 9.76 2.88
CA ILE A 47 17.45 8.55 3.09
C ILE A 47 17.78 8.00 4.47
N TYR A 48 16.76 7.75 5.28
CA TYR A 48 16.91 7.30 6.66
C TYR A 48 16.40 5.88 6.87
N SER A 49 17.09 5.13 7.74
CA SER A 49 16.55 3.95 8.40
C SER A 49 16.21 4.24 9.87
N ILE A 50 15.32 3.42 10.40
CA ILE A 50 14.96 3.34 11.81
C ILE A 50 15.20 1.90 12.25
N GLU A 51 16.05 1.72 13.26
CA GLU A 51 16.33 0.42 13.86
C GLU A 51 15.58 0.26 15.19
N TYR A 52 15.03 -0.92 15.44
CA TYR A 52 14.29 -1.24 16.66
C TYR A 52 14.40 -2.72 17.03
N GLY A 53 14.44 -3.02 18.33
CA GLY A 53 14.44 -4.39 18.85
C GLY A 53 15.83 -5.00 18.93
N ASN A 54 15.91 -6.12 19.65
CA ASN A 54 17.17 -6.77 20.03
C ASN A 54 17.17 -8.28 19.74
N GLY A 55 16.17 -8.78 19.01
CA GLY A 55 16.02 -10.20 18.78
C GLY A 55 16.73 -10.69 17.52
N ASP A 56 16.89 -12.01 17.40
CA ASP A 56 17.69 -12.62 16.34
C ASP A 56 17.00 -12.61 14.95
N ILE A 57 15.71 -12.28 14.88
CA ILE A 57 14.96 -12.28 13.61
C ILE A 57 15.04 -10.89 12.95
N ASN A 58 16.02 -10.73 12.07
CA ASN A 58 16.15 -9.53 11.22
C ASN A 58 14.98 -9.39 10.23
N ILE A 59 14.30 -8.24 10.23
CA ILE A 59 13.23 -7.89 9.29
C ILE A 59 13.53 -6.54 8.65
N LEU A 60 13.59 -6.50 7.31
CA LEU A 60 13.75 -5.27 6.54
C LEU A 60 12.39 -4.80 6.02
N MET A 61 12.03 -3.55 6.26
CA MET A 61 10.79 -2.94 5.78
C MET A 61 11.10 -1.65 5.02
N TRP A 62 10.43 -1.42 3.90
CA TRP A 62 10.56 -0.14 3.19
C TRP A 62 9.24 0.29 2.57
N SER A 63 9.01 1.60 2.58
CA SER A 63 7.84 2.25 1.98
C SER A 63 8.23 3.43 1.10
N GLN A 64 7.26 3.95 0.34
CA GLN A 64 7.45 5.08 -0.57
C GLN A 64 8.67 4.92 -1.51
N MET A 65 8.90 3.70 -2.02
CA MET A 65 9.80 3.53 -3.18
C MET A 65 9.17 4.16 -4.43
N HIS A 66 7.84 4.12 -4.52
CA HIS A 66 7.07 5.04 -5.33
C HIS A 66 6.64 6.21 -4.45
N GLY A 67 7.07 7.42 -4.82
CA GLY A 67 6.91 8.59 -3.96
C GLY A 67 5.47 9.00 -3.67
N ASN A 68 4.53 8.67 -4.54
CA ASN A 68 3.11 8.97 -4.39
C ASN A 68 2.32 7.92 -3.56
N GLU A 69 2.98 6.89 -3.03
CA GLU A 69 2.35 5.79 -2.28
C GLU A 69 2.60 5.92 -0.76
N SER A 70 2.01 6.93 -0.12
CA SER A 70 2.31 7.32 1.27
C SER A 70 1.51 6.64 2.38
N THR A 71 0.45 5.90 2.04
CA THR A 71 -0.45 5.29 3.04
C THR A 71 0.30 4.33 3.97
N THR A 72 1.20 3.51 3.42
CA THR A 72 1.98 2.57 4.22
C THR A 72 3.06 3.25 5.05
N THR A 73 3.65 4.35 4.58
CA THR A 73 4.55 5.19 5.40
C THR A 73 3.83 5.71 6.65
N ARG A 74 2.59 6.19 6.51
CA ARG A 74 1.80 6.64 7.66
C ARG A 74 1.47 5.50 8.64
N ALA A 75 1.14 4.33 8.11
CA ALA A 75 0.90 3.14 8.94
C ALA A 75 2.17 2.65 9.64
N LEU A 76 3.36 2.85 9.05
CA LEU A 76 4.64 2.61 9.74
C LEU A 76 4.84 3.55 10.92
N LEU A 77 4.44 4.82 10.82
CA LEU A 77 4.54 5.74 11.96
C LEU A 77 3.64 5.29 13.12
N ASP A 78 2.41 4.84 12.82
CA ASP A 78 1.51 4.23 13.82
C ASP A 78 2.12 2.96 14.41
N PHE A 79 2.77 2.15 13.58
CA PHE A 79 3.44 0.94 14.03
C PHE A 79 4.61 1.26 14.96
N LEU A 80 5.42 2.28 14.66
CA LEU A 80 6.50 2.75 15.53
C LEU A 80 5.97 3.26 16.88
N ASN A 81 4.89 4.05 16.88
CA ASN A 81 4.21 4.46 18.12
C ASN A 81 3.76 3.26 18.96
N PHE A 82 3.18 2.24 18.32
CA PHE A 82 2.79 1.01 19.01
C PHE A 82 3.98 0.24 19.58
N LEU A 83 5.08 0.15 18.83
CA LEU A 83 6.29 -0.53 19.28
C LEU A 83 6.90 0.13 20.53
N ASP A 84 6.70 1.43 20.71
CA ASP A 84 7.18 2.17 21.89
C ASP A 84 6.31 2.00 23.15
N THR A 85 5.25 1.19 23.08
CA THR A 85 4.37 0.90 24.22
C THR A 85 4.82 -0.31 25.03
N ASP A 86 4.33 -0.43 26.27
CA ASP A 86 4.49 -1.63 27.11
C ASP A 86 3.49 -2.75 26.79
N HIS A 87 2.82 -2.70 25.63
CA HIS A 87 1.88 -3.74 25.24
C HIS A 87 2.61 -5.07 25.02
N GLU A 88 2.05 -6.19 25.49
CA GLU A 88 2.66 -7.53 25.43
C GLU A 88 3.20 -7.86 24.03
N ILE A 89 2.37 -7.69 22.99
CA ILE A 89 2.77 -7.90 21.59
C ILE A 89 3.98 -7.05 21.19
N ALA A 90 4.05 -5.78 21.59
CA ALA A 90 5.17 -4.89 21.26
C ALA A 90 6.46 -5.37 21.96
N LEU A 91 6.35 -5.79 23.23
CA LEU A 91 7.46 -6.37 23.99
C LEU A 91 7.96 -7.70 23.38
N THR A 92 7.04 -8.55 22.91
CA THR A 92 7.38 -9.78 22.19
C THR A 92 8.15 -9.46 20.91
N ILE A 93 7.67 -8.50 20.10
CA ILE A 93 8.37 -8.08 18.87
C ILE A 93 9.76 -7.53 19.22
N LYS A 94 9.88 -6.67 20.24
CA LYS A 94 11.17 -6.12 20.70
C LYS A 94 12.18 -7.20 21.07
N ALA A 95 11.72 -8.25 21.75
CA ALA A 95 12.58 -9.34 22.24
C ALA A 95 12.96 -10.36 21.17
N SER A 96 12.13 -10.53 20.13
CA SER A 96 12.28 -11.60 19.12
C SER A 96 12.80 -11.12 17.77
N CYS A 97 12.56 -9.85 17.43
CA CYS A 97 12.92 -9.28 16.14
C CYS A 97 13.94 -8.12 16.28
N SER A 98 14.71 -7.94 15.21
CA SER A 98 15.48 -6.73 14.94
C SER A 98 14.94 -6.13 13.64
N LEU A 99 14.27 -4.99 13.76
CA LEU A 99 13.60 -4.31 12.64
C LEU A 99 14.53 -3.26 12.07
N THR A 100 14.60 -3.18 10.74
CA THR A 100 15.15 -2.03 10.04
C THR A 100 14.13 -1.51 9.05
N ILE A 101 13.69 -0.27 9.27
CA ILE A 101 12.56 0.33 8.57
C ILE A 101 13.07 1.54 7.78
N VAL A 102 12.77 1.62 6.49
CA VAL A 102 13.04 2.77 5.62
C VAL A 102 11.70 3.45 5.29
N PRO A 103 11.30 4.52 6.00
CA PRO A 103 9.98 5.13 5.84
C PRO A 103 9.75 5.76 4.46
N ILE A 104 10.80 6.32 3.87
CA ILE A 104 10.76 6.94 2.54
C ILE A 104 12.04 6.57 1.79
N LEU A 105 11.95 5.58 0.90
CA LEU A 105 13.09 5.18 0.08
C LEU A 105 13.35 6.15 -1.08
N ASN A 106 12.29 6.72 -1.67
CA ASN A 106 12.38 7.67 -2.78
C ASN A 106 11.93 9.07 -2.33
N PRO A 107 12.77 9.82 -1.59
CA PRO A 107 12.39 11.15 -1.11
C PRO A 107 12.19 12.15 -2.26
N ASP A 108 12.88 11.97 -3.37
CA ASP A 108 12.72 12.83 -4.56
C ASP A 108 11.35 12.66 -5.21
N GLY A 109 10.93 11.40 -5.39
CA GLY A 109 9.60 11.09 -5.89
C GLY A 109 8.52 11.50 -4.89
N ALA A 110 8.78 11.42 -3.58
CA ALA A 110 7.83 11.85 -2.55
C ALA A 110 7.56 13.35 -2.64
N GLU A 111 8.61 14.17 -2.75
CA GLU A 111 8.51 15.62 -2.93
C GLU A 111 7.83 15.99 -4.26
N ALA A 112 8.09 15.23 -5.33
CA ALA A 112 7.42 15.44 -6.62
C ALA A 112 5.99 14.85 -6.69
N TYR A 113 5.59 14.06 -5.68
CA TYR A 113 4.40 13.21 -5.69
C TYR A 113 4.30 12.34 -6.96
N THR A 114 5.41 11.68 -7.32
CA THR A 114 5.52 10.80 -8.48
C THR A 114 5.86 9.37 -8.12
N ARG A 115 5.45 8.44 -8.99
CA ARG A 115 5.85 7.02 -8.88
C ARG A 115 7.35 6.82 -9.04
N VAL A 116 7.97 7.55 -9.95
CA VAL A 116 9.38 7.42 -10.32
C VAL A 116 10.27 8.36 -9.49
N ASN A 117 11.58 8.09 -9.44
CA ASN A 117 12.56 8.99 -8.82
C ASN A 117 12.85 10.23 -9.69
N ALA A 118 13.82 11.07 -9.28
CA ALA A 118 14.17 12.29 -10.02
C ALA A 118 14.70 12.06 -11.45
N ASN A 119 15.24 10.87 -11.75
CA ASN A 119 15.70 10.49 -13.09
C ASN A 119 14.59 9.84 -13.94
N LEU A 120 13.34 9.87 -13.48
CA LEU A 120 12.20 9.21 -14.12
C LEU A 120 12.30 7.68 -14.18
N VAL A 121 13.07 7.08 -13.27
CA VAL A 121 13.22 5.62 -13.16
C VAL A 121 12.26 5.07 -12.10
N ASP A 122 11.55 4.00 -12.46
CA ASP A 122 10.79 3.20 -11.50
C ASP A 122 11.79 2.32 -10.72
N LEU A 123 12.01 2.66 -9.44
CA LEU A 123 12.94 1.91 -8.57
C LEU A 123 12.55 0.44 -8.43
N ASN A 124 11.25 0.11 -8.57
CA ASN A 124 10.76 -1.27 -8.57
C ASN A 124 10.91 -1.95 -9.94
N ARG A 125 11.76 -1.39 -10.82
CA ARG A 125 12.22 -2.00 -12.08
C ARG A 125 13.74 -1.90 -12.22
N ASP A 126 14.45 -1.54 -11.15
CA ASP A 126 15.90 -1.29 -11.16
C ASP A 126 16.67 -2.25 -10.22
N ALA A 127 16.03 -3.31 -9.73
CA ALA A 127 16.61 -4.19 -8.71
C ALA A 127 17.82 -5.02 -9.17
N GLN A 128 17.96 -5.22 -10.49
CA GLN A 128 19.09 -5.94 -11.11
C GLN A 128 20.21 -5.00 -11.53
N ASN A 129 19.87 -3.95 -12.29
CA ASN A 129 20.85 -3.03 -12.85
C ASN A 129 21.40 -2.06 -11.81
N LEU A 130 20.62 -1.75 -10.76
CA LEU A 130 21.00 -0.89 -9.64
C LEU A 130 21.57 0.45 -10.13
N THR A 131 20.91 1.06 -11.10
CA THR A 131 21.37 2.28 -11.76
C THR A 131 21.14 3.53 -10.92
N GLN A 132 20.22 3.46 -9.95
CA GLN A 132 19.83 4.60 -9.13
C GLN A 132 20.47 4.55 -7.72
N PRO A 133 20.82 5.71 -7.13
CA PRO A 133 21.37 5.75 -5.78
C PRO A 133 20.39 5.20 -4.74
N GLU A 134 19.08 5.41 -4.89
CA GLU A 134 18.08 4.86 -3.98
C GLU A 134 18.04 3.31 -4.05
N SER A 135 18.18 2.74 -5.25
CA SER A 135 18.26 1.29 -5.46
C SER A 135 19.51 0.70 -4.80
N LEU A 136 20.65 1.40 -4.92
CA LEU A 136 21.91 1.00 -4.28
C LEU A 136 21.81 1.05 -2.76
N VAL A 137 21.18 2.09 -2.19
CA VAL A 137 20.93 2.19 -0.75
C VAL A 137 20.16 0.98 -0.23
N LEU A 138 19.03 0.63 -0.87
CA LEU A 138 18.24 -0.53 -0.44
C LEU A 138 19.01 -1.85 -0.60
N ARG A 139 19.74 -2.01 -1.72
CA ARG A 139 20.56 -3.21 -1.94
C ARG A 139 21.66 -3.36 -0.90
N ASN A 140 22.37 -2.28 -0.59
CA ASN A 140 23.44 -2.29 0.40
C ASN A 140 22.90 -2.64 1.79
N LEU A 141 21.78 -2.04 2.16
CA LEU A 141 21.10 -2.32 3.42
C LEU A 141 20.65 -3.78 3.52
N TYR A 142 20.07 -4.34 2.45
CA TYR A 142 19.74 -5.76 2.38
C TYR A 142 20.98 -6.66 2.57
N ASN A 143 22.08 -6.32 1.90
CA ASN A 143 23.33 -7.09 1.99
C ASN A 143 23.98 -7.00 3.37
N GLU A 144 23.87 -5.86 4.06
CA GLU A 144 24.39 -5.66 5.41
C GLU A 144 23.57 -6.42 6.45
N ILE A 145 22.25 -6.30 6.40
CA ILE A 145 21.34 -6.87 7.40
C ILE A 145 21.19 -8.38 7.25
N GLN A 146 21.25 -8.90 6.02
CA GLN A 146 20.89 -10.27 5.67
C GLN A 146 19.52 -10.65 6.29
N PRO A 147 18.43 -9.96 5.88
CA PRO A 147 17.14 -10.08 6.55
C PRO A 147 16.56 -11.50 6.41
N HIS A 148 15.91 -11.98 7.47
CA HIS A 148 15.14 -13.21 7.43
C HIS A 148 13.79 -13.03 6.73
N PHE A 149 13.25 -11.80 6.77
CA PHE A 149 12.00 -11.42 6.14
C PHE A 149 12.07 -9.99 5.60
N CYS A 150 11.33 -9.74 4.51
CA CYS A 150 11.23 -8.43 3.88
C CYS A 150 9.76 -7.98 3.77
N TYR A 151 9.44 -6.75 4.18
CA TYR A 151 8.14 -6.12 3.90
C TYR A 151 8.32 -5.02 2.85
N ASN A 152 7.70 -5.24 1.69
CA ASN A 152 7.63 -4.27 0.60
C ASN A 152 6.30 -3.53 0.66
N LEU A 153 6.31 -2.25 1.04
CA LEU A 153 5.11 -1.53 1.42
C LEU A 153 4.66 -0.54 0.33
N HIS A 154 3.67 -0.94 -0.46
CA HIS A 154 3.13 -0.21 -1.61
C HIS A 154 1.69 0.29 -1.41
N GLY A 155 1.20 1.05 -2.39
CA GLY A 155 -0.19 1.44 -2.52
C GLY A 155 -0.79 1.05 -3.87
N GLN A 156 -2.07 0.71 -3.88
CA GLN A 156 -2.82 0.41 -5.10
C GLN A 156 -3.94 1.41 -5.35
N ARG A 157 -4.35 1.48 -6.62
CA ARG A 157 -5.38 2.42 -7.12
C ARG A 157 -6.78 2.02 -6.66
N THR A 158 -7.72 2.95 -6.77
CA THR A 158 -9.14 2.77 -6.42
C THR A 158 -9.90 1.78 -7.32
N ILE A 159 -9.29 1.35 -8.43
CA ILE A 159 -9.90 0.45 -9.43
C ILE A 159 -10.03 -1.00 -8.98
N PHE A 160 -9.35 -1.39 -7.90
CA PHE A 160 -9.22 -2.78 -7.49
C PHE A 160 -10.35 -3.25 -6.58
N ASN A 161 -10.82 -4.47 -6.82
CA ASN A 161 -11.85 -5.15 -6.02
C ASN A 161 -11.43 -6.58 -5.69
N VAL A 162 -12.04 -7.18 -4.67
CA VAL A 162 -11.74 -8.56 -4.28
C VAL A 162 -12.47 -9.54 -5.19
N GLY A 163 -11.72 -10.32 -5.99
CA GLY A 163 -12.27 -11.27 -6.95
C GLY A 163 -13.23 -10.62 -7.94
N LYS A 164 -14.44 -11.15 -8.02
CA LYS A 164 -15.56 -10.58 -8.80
C LYS A 164 -16.61 -9.88 -7.93
N SER A 165 -16.27 -9.59 -6.67
CA SER A 165 -17.23 -9.01 -5.72
C SER A 165 -17.30 -7.49 -5.86
N PRO A 166 -18.41 -6.87 -5.43
CA PRO A 166 -18.55 -5.41 -5.34
C PRO A 166 -17.85 -4.82 -4.11
N LYS A 167 -16.88 -5.54 -3.54
CA LYS A 167 -16.09 -5.06 -2.39
C LYS A 167 -14.75 -4.55 -2.86
N PRO A 168 -14.35 -3.34 -2.47
CA PRO A 168 -13.04 -2.83 -2.85
C PRO A 168 -11.95 -3.68 -2.19
N ALA A 169 -10.82 -3.82 -2.87
CA ALA A 169 -9.63 -4.42 -2.28
C ALA A 169 -8.97 -3.35 -1.39
N THR A 170 -9.44 -3.25 -0.15
CA THR A 170 -8.92 -2.29 0.84
C THR A 170 -7.45 -2.54 1.12
N ILE A 171 -7.07 -3.81 1.25
CA ILE A 171 -5.68 -4.25 1.29
C ILE A 171 -5.53 -5.40 0.31
N SER A 172 -4.41 -5.43 -0.41
CA SER A 172 -3.99 -6.65 -1.10
C SER A 172 -2.60 -7.06 -0.65
N PHE A 173 -2.34 -8.37 -0.70
CA PHE A 173 -1.04 -8.93 -0.41
C PHE A 173 -0.48 -9.70 -1.59
N LEU A 174 0.83 -9.85 -1.60
CA LEU A 174 1.53 -10.69 -2.56
C LEU A 174 2.77 -11.30 -1.91
N THR A 175 2.97 -12.60 -2.10
CA THR A 175 4.31 -13.18 -2.07
C THR A 175 4.90 -13.10 -3.47
N PRO A 176 5.92 -12.24 -3.71
CA PRO A 176 6.54 -12.09 -5.03
C PRO A 176 6.99 -13.43 -5.61
N SER A 177 7.01 -13.52 -6.93
CA SER A 177 7.44 -14.74 -7.60
C SER A 177 8.96 -14.88 -7.54
N GLN A 178 9.42 -16.12 -7.38
CA GLN A 178 10.85 -16.43 -7.35
C GLN A 178 11.41 -16.69 -8.75
N ASP A 179 10.58 -17.17 -9.67
CA ASP A 179 10.91 -17.54 -11.04
C ASP A 179 9.69 -17.37 -11.95
N GLU A 180 9.90 -17.54 -13.27
CA GLU A 180 8.85 -17.44 -14.29
C GLU A 180 7.69 -18.42 -14.07
N GLU A 181 7.98 -19.60 -13.54
CA GLU A 181 7.01 -20.67 -13.25
C GLU A 181 6.19 -20.41 -11.98
N ARG A 182 6.55 -19.36 -11.22
CA ARG A 182 5.91 -18.99 -9.95
C ARG A 182 5.97 -20.16 -8.96
N SER A 183 7.12 -20.84 -8.90
CA SER A 183 7.33 -22.01 -8.04
C SER A 183 6.97 -21.73 -6.58
N ILE A 184 6.33 -22.68 -5.90
CA ILE A 184 6.03 -22.62 -4.46
C ILE A 184 7.26 -23.11 -3.69
N THR A 185 8.22 -22.22 -3.48
CA THR A 185 9.49 -22.52 -2.78
C THR A 185 9.35 -22.38 -1.26
N PRO A 186 10.28 -22.91 -0.44
CA PRO A 186 10.24 -22.76 1.00
C PRO A 186 10.20 -21.30 1.48
N SER A 187 10.86 -20.39 0.77
CA SER A 187 10.79 -18.95 1.07
C SER A 187 9.40 -18.39 0.76
N ARG A 188 8.76 -18.81 -0.35
CA ARG A 188 7.40 -18.36 -0.69
C ARG A 188 6.36 -18.91 0.27
N ILE A 189 6.46 -20.18 0.67
CA ILE A 189 5.58 -20.79 1.66
C ILE A 189 5.59 -19.97 2.95
N ARG A 190 6.77 -19.59 3.48
CA ARG A 190 6.86 -18.75 4.68
C ARG A 190 6.13 -17.41 4.52
N SER A 191 6.32 -16.71 3.41
CA SER A 191 5.58 -15.47 3.14
C SER A 191 4.06 -15.70 2.97
N MET A 192 3.64 -16.80 2.34
CA MET A 192 2.22 -17.17 2.20
C MET A 192 1.56 -17.40 3.57
N GLN A 193 2.24 -18.11 4.46
CA GLN A 193 1.78 -18.37 5.84
C GLN A 193 1.61 -17.09 6.66
N ILE A 194 2.55 -16.15 6.52
CA ILE A 194 2.46 -14.83 7.15
C ILE A 194 1.28 -14.04 6.58
N ILE A 195 1.10 -14.04 5.26
CA ILE A 195 -0.03 -13.37 4.61
C ILE A 195 -1.37 -13.99 5.06
N ALA A 196 -1.46 -15.32 5.15
CA ALA A 196 -2.66 -16.00 5.65
C ALA A 196 -2.96 -15.60 7.11
N THR A 197 -1.93 -15.47 7.94
CA THR A 197 -2.05 -14.98 9.33
C THR A 197 -2.60 -13.55 9.38
N MET A 198 -2.02 -12.63 8.59
CA MET A 198 -2.49 -11.24 8.51
C MET A 198 -3.91 -11.15 7.95
N ASN A 199 -4.23 -11.93 6.92
CA ASN A 199 -5.58 -12.00 6.37
C ASN A 199 -6.59 -12.44 7.45
N ASN A 200 -6.30 -13.51 8.20
CA ASN A 200 -7.18 -13.97 9.29
C ASN A 200 -7.45 -12.87 10.33
N ALA A 201 -6.42 -12.10 10.71
CA ALA A 201 -6.58 -10.97 11.61
C ALA A 201 -7.47 -9.88 10.99
N LEU A 202 -7.22 -9.52 9.73
CA LEU A 202 -7.96 -8.48 9.00
C LEU A 202 -9.42 -8.85 8.71
N GLN A 203 -9.77 -10.12 8.54
CA GLN A 203 -11.16 -10.53 8.32
C GLN A 203 -12.09 -10.11 9.48
N LYS A 204 -11.55 -9.86 10.68
CA LYS A 204 -12.31 -9.37 11.85
C LYS A 204 -12.70 -7.90 11.71
N HIS A 205 -11.99 -7.13 10.88
CA HIS A 205 -12.18 -5.69 10.70
C HIS A 205 -12.76 -5.34 9.32
N ILE A 206 -12.26 -5.99 8.28
CA ILE A 206 -12.60 -5.75 6.87
C ILE A 206 -12.99 -7.05 6.15
N PRO A 207 -14.08 -7.71 6.56
CA PRO A 207 -14.47 -9.00 6.01
C PRO A 207 -14.68 -8.96 4.49
N HIS A 208 -13.97 -9.85 3.80
CA HIS A 208 -13.94 -10.00 2.33
C HIS A 208 -13.45 -8.76 1.56
N GLN A 209 -12.59 -7.93 2.16
CA GLN A 209 -11.94 -6.78 1.52
C GLN A 209 -10.41 -6.91 1.45
N VAL A 210 -9.90 -8.13 1.66
CA VAL A 210 -8.49 -8.48 1.47
C VAL A 210 -8.37 -9.27 0.17
N GLY A 211 -7.48 -8.86 -0.72
CA GLY A 211 -7.22 -9.53 -1.99
C GLY A 211 -5.77 -9.98 -2.16
N ARG A 212 -5.51 -10.71 -3.24
CA ARG A 212 -4.16 -11.09 -3.69
C ARG A 212 -3.78 -10.28 -4.93
N TYR A 213 -2.59 -9.69 -4.93
CA TYR A 213 -2.07 -8.98 -6.09
C TYR A 213 -1.48 -9.96 -7.12
N ASP A 214 -1.42 -9.56 -8.39
CA ASP A 214 -0.87 -10.38 -9.46
C ASP A 214 0.60 -10.73 -9.19
N ASP A 215 0.94 -12.01 -9.28
CA ASP A 215 2.27 -12.54 -9.00
C ASP A 215 3.07 -12.83 -10.28
N SER A 216 2.78 -12.11 -11.37
CA SER A 216 3.57 -12.20 -12.59
C SER A 216 5.04 -11.86 -12.31
N PHE A 217 5.92 -12.80 -12.67
CA PHE A 217 7.34 -12.68 -12.41
C PHE A 217 7.98 -11.56 -13.21
N ASN A 218 8.83 -10.79 -12.53
CA ASN A 218 9.74 -9.82 -13.13
C ASN A 218 10.97 -9.66 -12.24
N ALA A 219 12.09 -10.25 -12.66
CA ALA A 219 13.37 -10.16 -11.95
C ALA A 219 13.83 -8.72 -11.66
N ASN A 220 13.33 -7.71 -12.38
CA ASN A 220 13.68 -6.32 -12.15
C ASN A 220 12.91 -5.69 -10.96
N CYS A 221 11.85 -6.33 -10.48
CA CYS A 221 11.16 -5.95 -9.25
C CYS A 221 12.00 -6.28 -8.03
N VAL A 222 11.97 -5.39 -7.03
CA VAL A 222 12.72 -5.59 -5.78
C VAL A 222 12.19 -6.82 -5.03
N GLY A 223 10.86 -6.97 -4.97
CA GLY A 223 10.21 -8.10 -4.30
C GLY A 223 10.66 -9.45 -4.86
N ASP A 224 10.53 -9.62 -6.17
CA ASP A 224 10.97 -10.83 -6.89
C ASP A 224 12.47 -11.06 -6.70
N THR A 225 13.29 -10.00 -6.74
CA THR A 225 14.74 -10.14 -6.55
C THR A 225 15.09 -10.65 -5.16
N PHE A 226 14.46 -10.15 -4.10
CA PHE A 226 14.72 -10.65 -2.74
C PHE A 226 14.16 -12.07 -2.55
N GLN A 227 13.08 -12.41 -3.25
CA GLN A 227 12.57 -13.78 -3.29
C GLN A 227 13.53 -14.74 -4.02
N MET A 228 14.14 -14.32 -5.14
CA MET A 228 15.20 -15.04 -5.86
C MET A 228 16.42 -15.30 -4.97
N LEU A 229 16.71 -14.40 -4.03
CA LEU A 229 17.75 -14.56 -3.02
C LEU A 229 17.31 -15.41 -1.82
N ASN A 230 16.16 -16.08 -1.91
CA ASN A 230 15.56 -16.97 -0.91
C ASN A 230 15.11 -16.28 0.39
N THR A 231 14.91 -14.96 0.36
CA THR A 231 14.34 -14.22 1.49
C THR A 231 12.83 -14.08 1.33
N PRO A 232 12.02 -14.66 2.23
CA PRO A 232 10.57 -14.48 2.24
C PRO A 232 10.21 -12.99 2.22
N THR A 233 9.61 -12.56 1.12
CA THR A 233 9.20 -11.18 0.92
C THR A 233 7.69 -11.09 0.88
N ILE A 234 7.14 -10.14 1.64
CA ILE A 234 5.71 -9.88 1.72
C ILE A 234 5.47 -8.48 1.17
N LEU A 235 4.69 -8.40 0.10
CA LEU A 235 4.27 -7.14 -0.48
C LEU A 235 2.88 -6.76 0.04
N PHE A 236 2.75 -5.51 0.46
CA PHE A 236 1.50 -4.89 0.90
C PHE A 236 1.05 -3.91 -0.17
N GLU A 237 -0.23 -3.93 -0.52
CA GLU A 237 -0.85 -2.93 -1.38
C GLU A 237 -1.96 -2.22 -0.61
N ALA A 238 -1.71 -0.98 -0.19
CA ALA A 238 -2.71 -0.13 0.44
C ALA A 238 -3.73 0.37 -0.61
N GLY A 239 -4.89 -0.30 -0.66
CA GLY A 239 -5.98 -0.01 -1.59
C GLY A 239 -7.02 0.94 -1.04
N HIS A 240 -8.25 0.84 -1.49
CA HIS A 240 -9.32 1.79 -1.14
C HIS A 240 -10.32 1.19 -0.19
N TYR A 241 -10.64 1.92 0.88
CA TYR A 241 -11.83 1.68 1.67
C TYR A 241 -12.96 2.59 1.19
N HIS A 242 -14.21 2.11 1.22
CA HIS A 242 -15.35 2.85 0.68
C HIS A 242 -15.41 4.31 1.20
N ASN A 243 -15.46 5.27 0.27
CA ASN A 243 -15.42 6.73 0.51
C ASN A 243 -14.22 7.27 1.31
N ASP A 244 -13.10 6.53 1.38
CA ASP A 244 -11.88 6.91 2.10
C ASP A 244 -10.73 7.28 1.15
N TYR A 245 -10.90 8.39 0.42
CA TYR A 245 -9.84 8.90 -0.48
C TYR A 245 -8.61 9.42 0.28
N GLY A 246 -8.78 9.79 1.56
CA GLY A 246 -7.71 10.10 2.50
C GLY A 246 -6.88 8.88 2.90
N ARG A 247 -7.41 7.66 2.71
CA ARG A 247 -6.79 6.38 3.08
C ARG A 247 -6.57 6.23 4.59
N GLU A 248 -7.42 6.82 5.43
CA GLU A 248 -7.30 6.74 6.89
C GLU A 248 -7.70 5.37 7.44
N PHE A 249 -8.78 4.77 6.94
CA PHE A 249 -9.16 3.40 7.33
C PHE A 249 -8.16 2.39 6.75
N THR A 250 -7.72 2.62 5.51
CA THR A 250 -6.70 1.75 4.91
C THR A 250 -5.40 1.79 5.71
N ARG A 251 -4.95 2.97 6.15
CA ARG A 251 -3.81 3.15 7.05
C ARG A 251 -3.95 2.32 8.33
N GLU A 252 -5.11 2.39 9.01
CA GLU A 252 -5.40 1.59 10.21
C GLU A 252 -5.27 0.08 9.95
N TYR A 253 -5.81 -0.40 8.84
CA TYR A 253 -5.76 -1.83 8.54
C TYR A 253 -4.36 -2.29 8.13
N ILE A 254 -3.56 -1.45 7.47
CA ILE A 254 -2.14 -1.75 7.23
C ILE A 254 -1.41 -1.83 8.57
N PHE A 255 -1.69 -0.93 9.52
CA PHE A 255 -1.14 -1.00 10.87
C PHE A 255 -1.46 -2.34 11.55
N TYR A 256 -2.72 -2.79 11.56
CA TYR A 256 -3.05 -4.09 12.15
C TYR A 256 -2.36 -5.26 11.43
N ALA A 257 -2.19 -5.18 10.11
CA ALA A 257 -1.45 -6.19 9.36
C ALA A 257 0.03 -6.22 9.74
N LEU A 258 0.69 -5.06 9.88
CA LEU A 258 2.08 -4.94 10.34
C LEU A 258 2.26 -5.54 11.74
N VAL A 259 1.37 -5.21 12.68
CA VAL A 259 1.39 -5.79 14.04
C VAL A 259 1.21 -7.30 13.99
N SER A 260 0.17 -7.78 13.29
CA SER A 260 -0.14 -9.21 13.21
C SER A 260 0.98 -10.01 12.55
N GLY A 261 1.52 -9.54 11.42
CA GLY A 261 2.57 -10.22 10.68
C GLY A 261 3.88 -10.26 11.47
N THR A 262 4.29 -9.12 12.04
CA THR A 262 5.56 -9.02 12.78
C THR A 262 5.51 -9.84 14.07
N HIS A 263 4.37 -9.81 14.78
CA HIS A 263 4.16 -10.64 15.96
C HIS A 263 4.19 -12.15 15.62
N ALA A 264 3.57 -12.54 14.51
CA ALA A 264 3.57 -13.93 14.07
C ALA A 264 4.97 -14.41 13.71
N ILE A 265 5.78 -13.55 13.08
CA ILE A 265 7.19 -13.82 12.79
C ILE A 265 7.99 -13.98 14.09
N GLY A 266 7.84 -13.06 15.04
CA GLY A 266 8.52 -13.10 16.33
C GLY A 266 8.23 -14.37 17.14
N LEU A 267 6.99 -14.83 17.13
CA LEU A 267 6.57 -16.08 17.78
C LEU A 267 6.78 -17.34 16.94
N LYS A 268 7.10 -17.20 15.65
CA LYS A 268 7.14 -18.30 14.67
C LYS A 268 5.84 -19.11 14.63
N ASN A 269 4.70 -18.47 14.86
CA ASN A 269 3.40 -19.15 14.95
C ASN A 269 2.62 -19.13 13.62
N TYR A 270 3.20 -18.57 12.55
CA TYR A 270 2.64 -18.61 11.20
C TYR A 270 2.62 -20.03 10.61
N ASP A 271 3.38 -20.98 11.19
CA ASP A 271 3.41 -22.40 10.78
C ASP A 271 2.06 -23.12 10.89
N GLY A 272 1.08 -22.52 11.59
CA GLY A 272 -0.30 -23.02 11.64
C GLY A 272 -1.10 -22.83 10.35
N TYR A 273 -0.60 -22.03 9.41
CA TYR A 273 -1.19 -21.82 8.09
C TYR A 273 -0.39 -22.56 7.01
N SER A 274 -0.98 -22.68 5.82
CA SER A 274 -0.39 -23.30 4.64
C SER A 274 -0.44 -22.37 3.42
N ASP A 275 0.23 -22.77 2.34
CA ASP A 275 0.12 -22.15 1.03
C ASP A 275 -1.34 -22.16 0.52
N LYS A 276 -2.13 -23.17 0.88
CA LYS A 276 -3.55 -23.25 0.50
C LYS A 276 -4.37 -22.11 1.09
N ASP A 277 -4.16 -21.78 2.37
CA ASP A 277 -4.85 -20.67 3.04
C ASP A 277 -4.56 -19.33 2.37
N TYR A 278 -3.36 -19.17 1.79
CA TYR A 278 -3.03 -18.01 0.97
C TYR A 278 -3.80 -17.99 -0.35
N PHE A 279 -3.93 -19.12 -1.05
CA PHE A 279 -4.67 -19.20 -2.30
C PHE A 279 -6.20 -19.11 -2.13
N GLU A 280 -6.72 -19.25 -0.91
CA GLU A 280 -8.12 -18.93 -0.59
C GLU A 280 -8.39 -17.41 -0.63
N ILE A 281 -7.36 -16.57 -0.54
CA ILE A 281 -7.49 -15.12 -0.72
C ILE A 281 -7.77 -14.83 -2.20
N PRO A 282 -8.91 -14.21 -2.55
CA PRO A 282 -9.25 -13.96 -3.95
C PRO A 282 -8.26 -12.99 -4.60
N GLU A 283 -7.84 -13.27 -5.83
CA GLU A 283 -7.08 -12.31 -6.62
C GLU A 283 -7.89 -11.03 -6.88
N ASN A 284 -7.19 -9.91 -7.02
CA ASN A 284 -7.81 -8.64 -7.34
C ASN A 284 -8.45 -8.66 -8.74
N GLY A 285 -9.67 -8.15 -8.84
CA GLY A 285 -10.25 -7.66 -10.09
C GLY A 285 -9.94 -6.18 -10.31
N LYS A 286 -10.29 -5.67 -11.50
CA LYS A 286 -10.21 -4.24 -11.86
C LYS A 286 -11.58 -3.73 -12.28
N LEU A 287 -12.59 -3.95 -11.43
CA LEU A 287 -14.00 -3.72 -11.76
C LEU A 287 -14.56 -2.43 -11.15
N PHE A 288 -13.72 -1.57 -10.53
CA PHE A 288 -14.19 -0.33 -9.91
C PHE A 288 -13.85 0.93 -10.70
N PHE A 289 -14.80 1.86 -10.67
CA PHE A 289 -14.61 3.27 -10.97
C PHE A 289 -14.76 4.11 -9.69
N ASP A 290 -14.23 5.33 -9.70
CA ASP A 290 -14.45 6.29 -8.62
C ASP A 290 -15.90 6.78 -8.64
N VAL A 291 -16.42 7.06 -9.83
CA VAL A 291 -17.84 7.36 -10.05
C VAL A 291 -18.37 6.55 -11.23
N LEU A 292 -19.52 5.90 -11.05
CA LEU A 292 -20.24 5.19 -12.12
C LEU A 292 -21.60 5.85 -12.36
N ILE A 293 -21.84 6.29 -13.59
CA ILE A 293 -23.08 6.99 -13.97
C ILE A 293 -23.88 6.12 -14.93
N ALA A 294 -25.13 5.82 -14.57
CA ALA A 294 -26.10 5.15 -15.42
C ALA A 294 -27.07 6.17 -16.06
N ASN A 295 -27.56 5.83 -17.26
CA ASN A 295 -28.49 6.65 -18.05
C ASN A 295 -28.00 8.08 -18.34
N PRO A 296 -26.73 8.28 -18.76
CA PRO A 296 -26.13 9.60 -18.96
C PRO A 296 -26.81 10.44 -20.06
N HIS A 297 -27.57 9.81 -20.97
CA HIS A 297 -28.37 10.48 -22.00
C HIS A 297 -29.40 11.47 -21.42
N LEU A 298 -29.77 11.31 -20.14
CA LEU A 298 -30.65 12.23 -19.41
C LEU A 298 -29.92 13.50 -18.91
N ILE A 299 -28.58 13.52 -18.99
CA ILE A 299 -27.75 14.71 -18.77
C ILE A 299 -27.56 15.45 -20.11
N ASP A 300 -27.13 14.72 -21.14
CA ASP A 300 -26.85 15.24 -22.47
C ASP A 300 -27.15 14.17 -23.53
N VAL A 301 -27.91 14.54 -24.56
CA VAL A 301 -28.34 13.65 -25.66
C VAL A 301 -27.20 13.09 -26.49
N LYS A 302 -25.98 13.63 -26.37
CA LYS A 302 -24.77 13.07 -27.00
C LYS A 302 -24.42 11.66 -26.50
N PHE A 303 -24.90 11.29 -25.31
CA PHE A 303 -24.69 9.96 -24.76
C PHE A 303 -25.77 8.99 -25.23
N GLU A 304 -25.39 7.74 -25.53
CA GLU A 304 -26.33 6.70 -25.95
C GLU A 304 -27.25 6.27 -24.79
N GLY A 305 -28.50 5.87 -25.12
CA GLY A 305 -29.57 5.58 -24.17
C GLY A 305 -29.22 4.54 -23.10
N ASN A 306 -28.43 3.55 -23.47
CA ASN A 306 -28.08 2.38 -22.67
C ASN A 306 -26.60 2.38 -22.22
N ALA A 307 -25.87 3.46 -22.48
CA ALA A 307 -24.49 3.60 -22.02
C ALA A 307 -24.40 3.86 -20.51
N ARG A 308 -23.26 3.52 -19.94
CA ARG A 308 -22.78 3.97 -18.63
C ARG A 308 -21.47 4.73 -18.81
N ILE A 309 -21.18 5.63 -17.88
CA ILE A 309 -19.91 6.37 -17.84
C ILE A 309 -19.16 5.97 -16.58
N GLY A 310 -17.95 5.43 -16.76
CA GLY A 310 -17.00 5.17 -15.69
C GLY A 310 -16.01 6.33 -15.59
N ILE A 311 -15.93 6.96 -14.42
CA ILE A 311 -15.04 8.08 -14.13
C ILE A 311 -13.99 7.62 -13.13
N LEU A 312 -12.74 7.97 -13.40
CA LEU A 312 -11.64 7.81 -12.45
C LEU A 312 -11.08 9.18 -12.06
N TYR A 313 -10.47 9.23 -10.88
CA TYR A 313 -9.74 10.38 -10.39
C TYR A 313 -8.25 10.22 -10.68
N LYS A 314 -7.67 11.27 -11.26
CA LYS A 314 -6.24 11.47 -11.33
C LYS A 314 -5.80 12.26 -10.11
N GLU A 315 -4.84 11.73 -9.37
CA GLU A 315 -4.22 12.46 -8.27
C GLU A 315 -3.24 13.50 -8.83
N VAL A 316 -3.39 14.75 -8.41
CA VAL A 316 -2.56 15.88 -8.85
C VAL A 316 -2.15 16.69 -7.63
N LEU A 317 -0.84 16.92 -7.47
CA LEU A 317 -0.33 17.79 -6.42
C LEU A 317 -0.55 19.27 -6.81
N LYS A 318 -1.26 20.02 -5.97
CA LYS A 318 -1.44 21.49 -6.08
C LYS A 318 -1.27 22.10 -4.71
N ASP A 319 -0.40 23.11 -4.60
CA ASP A 319 -0.14 23.82 -3.33
C ASP A 319 0.09 22.87 -2.14
N ASN A 320 0.96 21.86 -2.31
CA ASN A 320 1.28 20.81 -1.34
C ASN A 320 0.09 19.95 -0.87
N THR A 321 -1.00 19.95 -1.63
CA THR A 321 -2.22 19.17 -1.38
C THR A 321 -2.52 18.26 -2.57
N VAL A 322 -2.88 17.01 -2.31
CA VAL A 322 -3.31 16.10 -3.37
C VAL A 322 -4.77 16.39 -3.70
N CYS A 323 -5.01 16.84 -4.92
CA CYS A 323 -6.33 17.03 -5.49
C CYS A 323 -6.69 15.85 -6.39
N PHE A 324 -7.98 15.58 -6.52
CA PHE A 324 -8.52 14.51 -7.36
C PHE A 324 -9.23 15.14 -8.57
N GLU A 325 -8.62 15.02 -9.75
CA GLU A 325 -9.18 15.53 -11.00
C GLU A 325 -9.93 14.41 -11.72
N PRO A 326 -11.25 14.52 -11.94
CA PRO A 326 -12.01 13.49 -12.61
C PRO A 326 -11.77 13.50 -14.12
N TYR A 327 -11.75 12.30 -14.71
CA TYR A 327 -11.79 12.11 -16.15
C TYR A 327 -12.65 10.90 -16.51
N ILE A 328 -13.29 10.97 -17.68
CA ILE A 328 -14.04 9.82 -18.22
C ILE A 328 -13.02 8.76 -18.64
N ALA A 329 -13.01 7.64 -17.92
CA ALA A 329 -12.10 6.53 -18.16
C ALA A 329 -12.68 5.54 -19.17
N GLU A 330 -13.98 5.31 -19.11
CA GLU A 330 -14.67 4.37 -20.02
C GLU A 330 -16.14 4.78 -20.23
N MET A 331 -16.66 4.46 -21.42
CA MET A 331 -18.06 4.64 -21.77
C MET A 331 -18.58 3.42 -22.53
N GLY A 332 -19.78 2.98 -22.20
CA GLY A 332 -20.43 1.86 -22.90
C GLY A 332 -21.15 0.92 -21.93
N GLU A 333 -21.08 -0.38 -22.22
CA GLU A 333 -21.71 -1.42 -21.40
C GLU A 333 -20.89 -1.71 -20.14
N LEU A 334 -21.17 -0.99 -19.05
CA LEU A 334 -20.50 -1.17 -17.76
C LEU A 334 -21.40 -1.86 -16.73
N ALA A 335 -22.18 -2.86 -17.16
CA ALA A 335 -23.15 -3.55 -16.31
C ALA A 335 -22.50 -4.34 -15.16
N ASN A 336 -21.31 -4.91 -15.41
CA ASN A 336 -20.56 -5.75 -14.47
C ASN A 336 -19.50 -4.98 -13.67
N TYR A 337 -19.48 -3.65 -13.78
CA TYR A 337 -18.57 -2.77 -13.04
C TYR A 337 -19.28 -2.13 -11.84
N TYR A 338 -18.48 -1.65 -10.92
CA TYR A 338 -18.90 -1.02 -9.67
C TYR A 338 -18.37 0.42 -9.59
N GLY A 339 -18.99 1.24 -8.76
CA GLY A 339 -18.52 2.59 -8.46
C GLY A 339 -18.37 2.78 -6.96
N HIS A 340 -17.35 3.52 -6.52
CA HIS A 340 -17.30 4.01 -5.13
C HIS A 340 -18.47 4.97 -4.87
N SER A 341 -18.82 5.77 -5.85
CA SER A 341 -20.10 6.49 -5.94
C SER A 341 -20.86 6.09 -7.20
N VAL A 342 -22.18 5.95 -7.11
CA VAL A 342 -23.03 5.54 -8.23
C VAL A 342 -24.20 6.52 -8.36
N TYR A 343 -24.42 7.02 -9.58
CA TYR A 343 -25.57 7.87 -9.91
C TYR A 343 -26.39 7.23 -11.02
N ASP A 344 -27.69 7.06 -10.80
CA ASP A 344 -28.62 6.68 -11.87
C ASP A 344 -29.46 7.89 -12.29
N CYS A 345 -29.15 8.47 -13.45
CA CYS A 345 -29.80 9.71 -13.90
C CYS A 345 -31.29 9.56 -14.18
N SER A 346 -31.82 8.33 -14.25
CA SER A 346 -33.27 8.08 -14.34
C SER A 346 -33.98 8.36 -13.01
N LYS A 347 -33.23 8.41 -11.90
CA LYS A 347 -33.71 8.81 -10.58
C LYS A 347 -33.50 10.30 -10.39
N GLU A 348 -34.58 11.02 -10.07
CA GLU A 348 -34.53 12.47 -9.89
C GLU A 348 -33.59 12.90 -8.75
N THR A 349 -33.46 12.10 -7.70
CA THR A 349 -32.56 12.34 -6.56
C THR A 349 -31.10 12.34 -7.00
N ASP A 350 -30.67 11.27 -7.66
CA ASP A 350 -29.29 11.09 -8.10
C ASP A 350 -28.91 12.14 -9.14
N LEU A 351 -29.83 12.46 -10.07
CA LEU A 351 -29.61 13.52 -11.05
C LEU A 351 -29.46 14.90 -10.40
N LYS A 352 -30.23 15.20 -9.35
CA LYS A 352 -30.10 16.46 -8.60
C LYS A 352 -28.79 16.52 -7.84
N GLU A 353 -28.34 15.41 -7.25
CA GLU A 353 -27.06 15.34 -6.54
C GLU A 353 -25.87 15.48 -7.50
N LEU A 354 -25.86 14.72 -8.59
CA LEU A 354 -24.83 14.81 -9.62
C LEU A 354 -24.71 16.23 -10.20
N LYS A 355 -25.84 16.94 -10.39
CA LYS A 355 -25.83 18.33 -10.85
C LYS A 355 -25.19 19.32 -9.86
N LYS A 356 -25.07 18.98 -8.57
CA LYS A 356 -24.34 19.79 -7.57
C LYS A 356 -22.83 19.58 -7.67
N GLU A 357 -22.38 18.44 -8.20
CA GLU A 357 -20.97 18.12 -8.42
C GLU A 357 -20.41 18.90 -9.62
N SER A 358 -20.11 20.18 -9.39
CA SER A 358 -19.71 21.11 -10.46
C SER A 358 -18.53 20.61 -11.30
N VAL A 359 -17.55 19.93 -10.70
CA VAL A 359 -16.37 19.38 -11.40
C VAL A 359 -16.75 18.18 -12.28
N LEU A 360 -17.58 17.26 -11.78
CA LEU A 360 -18.09 16.15 -12.60
C LEU A 360 -18.94 16.68 -13.77
N MET A 361 -19.77 17.69 -13.52
CA MET A 361 -20.59 18.30 -14.58
C MET A 361 -19.77 19.02 -15.66
N GLN A 362 -18.55 19.47 -15.38
CA GLN A 362 -17.67 20.09 -16.38
C GLN A 362 -17.16 19.07 -17.40
N ILE A 363 -16.92 17.82 -16.99
CA ILE A 363 -16.43 16.76 -17.91
C ILE A 363 -17.57 16.00 -18.60
N LEU A 364 -18.80 16.14 -18.11
CA LEU A 364 -19.99 15.50 -18.68
C LEU A 364 -20.69 16.37 -19.73
N LYS A 365 -20.59 17.69 -19.64
CA LYS A 365 -21.01 18.64 -20.68
C LYS A 365 -20.02 18.68 -21.82
#